data_AF-A0A7Z1TC25-F1
#
_entry.id   AF-A0A7Z1TC25-F1
#
_cell.length_a   1.000
_cell.length_b   1.000
_cell.length_c   1.000
_cell.angle_alpha   90.00
_cell.angle_beta   90.00
_cell.angle_gamma   90.00
#
_symmetry.space_group_name_H-M   'P 1'
#
loop_
_entity.id
_entity.type
_entity.pdbx_description
1 polymer ?
#
loop_
_entity_poly.entity_id
_entity_poly.type
_entity_poly.pdbx_seq_one_letter_code
_entity_poly.pdbx_strand_id
1 'polypeptide(L)'
;MAGRRPKPSQLKVVAGNPGKRKINDKEPAPAHEIPSPPSHLTDWGKVAWGKLTVLLDGMGVMTIADGLALERLCDIYADILQLRDTIAVEGRTYTVQTDGGFLIKPHPAVAMLADADRRFKSYLVEFGLTPAARTKVNAHDGNKEEDPLSQFFG
;
A
#
# COMPACT_ATOMS: atom_id res chain seq x y z
N MET A 1 -13.18 7.94 -23.83
CA MET A 1 -13.33 6.94 -22.76
C MET A 1 -12.12 6.02 -22.78
N ALA A 2 -11.34 5.95 -21.70
CA ALA A 2 -10.22 5.00 -21.64
C ALA A 2 -10.77 3.57 -21.60
N GLY A 3 -10.35 2.73 -22.54
CA GLY A 3 -10.73 1.32 -22.56
C GLY A 3 -10.29 0.57 -21.30
N ARG A 4 -10.92 -0.57 -21.03
CA ARG A 4 -10.57 -1.44 -19.89
C ARG A 4 -9.05 -1.71 -19.89
N ARG A 5 -8.40 -1.50 -18.74
CA ARG A 5 -6.97 -1.79 -18.56
C ARG A 5 -6.67 -3.23 -19.00
N PRO A 6 -5.59 -3.46 -19.77
CA PRO A 6 -5.23 -4.80 -20.20
C PRO A 6 -4.96 -5.70 -18.99
N LYS A 7 -5.40 -6.96 -19.06
CA LYS A 7 -5.03 -7.96 -18.04
C LYS A 7 -3.52 -8.26 -18.13
N PRO A 8 -2.82 -8.40 -16.99
CA PRO A 8 -1.46 -8.92 -16.93
C PRO A 8 -1.29 -10.22 -17.71
N SER A 9 -0.09 -10.47 -18.22
CA SER A 9 0.18 -11.63 -19.08
C SER A 9 -0.07 -12.95 -18.35
N GLN A 10 0.29 -13.06 -17.07
CA GLN A 10 0.01 -14.23 -16.22
C GLN A 10 -1.48 -14.57 -16.18
N LEU A 11 -2.36 -13.58 -15.98
CA LEU A 11 -3.82 -13.80 -15.98
C LEU A 11 -4.38 -14.18 -17.35
N LYS A 12 -3.72 -13.77 -18.45
CA LYS A 12 -4.10 -14.22 -19.79
C LYS A 12 -3.74 -15.68 -20.02
N VAL A 13 -2.58 -16.11 -19.51
CA VAL A 13 -2.15 -17.52 -19.57
C VAL A 13 -3.12 -18.40 -18.79
N VAL A 14 -3.40 -18.07 -17.52
CA VAL A 14 -4.33 -18.83 -16.66
C VAL A 14 -5.73 -18.90 -17.26
N ALA A 15 -6.20 -17.82 -17.88
CA ALA A 15 -7.52 -17.79 -18.53
C ALA A 15 -7.56 -18.48 -19.92
N GLY A 16 -6.49 -19.16 -20.35
CA GLY A 16 -6.43 -19.86 -21.64
C GLY A 16 -6.36 -18.94 -22.85
N ASN A 17 -5.93 -17.69 -22.67
CA ASN A 17 -5.83 -16.65 -23.70
C ASN A 17 -7.10 -16.50 -24.57
N PRO A 18 -8.25 -16.08 -24.01
CA PRO A 18 -9.52 -16.05 -24.73
C PRO A 18 -9.49 -15.17 -26.00
N GLY A 19 -8.65 -14.13 -25.98
CA GLY A 19 -8.47 -13.22 -27.11
C GLY A 19 -7.54 -13.75 -28.22
N LYS A 20 -6.88 -14.90 -28.02
CA LYS A 20 -5.92 -15.53 -28.95
C LYS A 20 -4.79 -14.62 -29.47
N ARG A 21 -4.57 -13.46 -28.85
CA ARG A 21 -3.48 -12.53 -29.21
C ARG A 21 -2.17 -13.06 -28.62
N LYS A 22 -1.04 -12.73 -29.25
CA LYS A 22 0.28 -13.04 -28.69
C LYS A 22 0.39 -12.44 -27.28
N ILE A 23 0.75 -13.27 -26.31
CA ILE A 23 1.00 -12.85 -24.93
C ILE A 23 2.37 -12.18 -24.88
N ASN A 24 2.50 -11.11 -24.09
CA ASN A 24 3.79 -10.46 -23.90
C ASN A 24 4.61 -11.28 -22.91
N ASP A 25 5.54 -12.04 -23.44
CA ASP A 25 6.54 -12.85 -22.75
C ASP A 25 7.68 -12.01 -22.13
N LYS A 26 7.73 -10.71 -22.41
CA LYS A 26 8.74 -9.75 -21.90
C LYS A 26 8.16 -8.76 -20.88
N GLU A 27 7.08 -9.12 -20.20
CA GLU A 27 6.56 -8.28 -19.12
C GLU A 27 7.55 -8.29 -17.94
N PRO A 28 7.97 -7.12 -17.40
CA PRO A 28 8.86 -7.09 -16.25
C PRO A 28 8.24 -7.82 -15.06
N ALA A 29 9.00 -8.72 -14.45
CA ALA A 29 8.67 -9.37 -13.19
C ALA A 29 9.69 -8.88 -12.15
N PRO A 30 9.37 -7.82 -11.38
CA PRO A 30 10.28 -7.30 -10.37
C PRO A 30 10.59 -8.38 -9.33
N ALA A 31 11.81 -8.35 -8.77
CA ALA A 31 12.24 -9.33 -7.78
C ALA A 31 11.40 -9.23 -6.49
N HIS A 32 11.15 -10.38 -5.88
CA HIS A 32 10.52 -10.49 -4.57
C HIS A 32 11.59 -10.29 -3.48
N GLU A 33 11.83 -9.03 -3.14
CA GLU A 33 12.77 -8.65 -2.09
C GLU A 33 12.14 -7.55 -1.23
N ILE A 34 12.38 -7.63 0.08
CA ILE A 34 11.94 -6.62 1.04
C ILE A 34 13.07 -5.61 1.24
N PRO A 35 12.92 -4.34 0.81
CA PRO A 35 13.94 -3.35 1.09
C PRO A 35 13.96 -2.98 2.58
N SER A 36 15.13 -2.55 3.05
CA SER A 36 15.25 -1.91 4.36
C SER A 36 14.42 -0.61 4.40
N PRO A 37 13.87 -0.23 5.57
CA PRO A 37 13.10 1.01 5.68
C PRO A 37 13.98 2.21 5.31
N PRO A 38 13.45 3.17 4.52
CA PRO A 38 14.16 4.41 4.22
C PRO A 38 14.59 5.15 5.50
N SER A 39 15.79 5.72 5.47
CA SER A 39 16.41 6.34 6.65
C SER A 39 15.61 7.54 7.18
N HIS A 40 14.95 8.27 6.26
CA HIS A 40 14.15 9.45 6.55
C HIS A 40 12.75 9.17 7.12
N LEU A 41 12.32 7.90 7.17
CA LEU A 41 11.09 7.56 7.87
C LEU A 41 11.22 7.90 9.36
N THR A 42 10.15 8.46 9.91
CA THR A 42 10.00 8.65 11.36
C THR A 42 10.02 7.31 12.09
N ASP A 43 10.26 7.29 13.40
CA ASP A 43 10.25 6.04 14.19
C ASP A 43 8.90 5.31 14.08
N TRP A 44 7.80 6.07 14.05
CA TRP A 44 6.45 5.56 13.84
C TRP A 44 6.32 4.92 12.45
N GLY A 45 6.86 5.56 11.42
CA GLY A 45 6.92 5.04 10.04
C GLY A 45 7.76 3.78 9.93
N LYS A 46 8.91 3.70 10.61
CA LYS A 46 9.77 2.50 10.64
C LYS A 46 9.10 1.32 11.34
N VAL A 47 8.37 1.57 12.43
CA VAL A 47 7.54 0.54 13.07
C VAL A 47 6.42 0.07 12.13
N ALA A 48 5.78 0.99 11.41
CA ALA A 48 4.77 0.65 10.40
C ALA A 48 5.37 -0.21 9.29
N TRP A 49 6.55 0.16 8.79
CA TRP A 49 7.29 -0.57 7.76
C TRP A 49 7.54 -2.02 8.17
N GLY A 50 8.08 -2.25 9.37
CA GLY A 50 8.32 -3.61 9.87
C GLY A 50 7.04 -4.45 9.94
N LYS A 51 5.91 -3.86 10.36
CA LYS A 51 4.62 -4.57 10.42
C LYS A 51 4.05 -4.86 9.03
N LEU A 52 4.07 -3.87 8.15
CA LEU A 52 3.46 -3.96 6.82
C LEU A 52 4.25 -4.85 5.89
N THR A 53 5.59 -4.80 5.92
CA THR A 53 6.45 -5.69 5.13
C THR A 53 6.21 -7.15 5.46
N VAL A 54 6.18 -7.53 6.74
CA VAL A 54 5.90 -8.91 7.17
C VAL A 54 4.52 -9.37 6.70
N LEU A 55 3.51 -8.51 6.76
CA LEU A 55 2.15 -8.83 6.31
C LEU A 55 2.08 -9.02 4.79
N LEU A 56 2.69 -8.10 4.02
CA LEU A 56 2.66 -8.11 2.56
C LEU A 56 3.51 -9.22 1.96
N ASP A 57 4.64 -9.54 2.59
CA ASP A 57 5.50 -10.67 2.25
C ASP A 57 4.78 -12.00 2.51
N GLY A 58 4.12 -12.15 3.68
CA GLY A 58 3.28 -13.32 3.96
C GLY A 58 2.08 -13.47 3.03
N MET A 59 1.67 -12.41 2.33
CA MET A 59 0.66 -12.43 1.28
C MET A 59 1.24 -12.70 -0.13
N GLY A 60 2.57 -12.63 -0.30
CA GLY A 60 3.26 -12.79 -1.59
C GLY A 60 2.99 -11.66 -2.58
N VAL A 61 2.60 -10.46 -2.11
CA VAL A 61 2.15 -9.36 -2.98
C VAL A 61 3.18 -8.26 -3.16
N MET A 62 4.37 -8.40 -2.58
CA MET A 62 5.38 -7.34 -2.52
C MET A 62 6.55 -7.62 -3.45
N THR A 63 6.98 -6.59 -4.17
CA THR A 63 8.20 -6.62 -4.97
C THR A 63 9.02 -5.37 -4.73
N ILE A 64 10.25 -5.33 -5.25
CA ILE A 64 11.09 -4.12 -5.20
C ILE A 64 10.42 -2.88 -5.81
N ALA A 65 9.49 -3.06 -6.74
CA ALA A 65 8.80 -1.95 -7.41
C ALA A 65 7.80 -1.24 -6.47
N ASP A 66 7.36 -1.92 -5.41
CA ASP A 66 6.32 -1.42 -4.50
C ASP A 66 6.89 -0.59 -3.33
N GLY A 67 8.22 -0.51 -3.21
CA GLY A 67 8.91 0.12 -2.08
C GLY A 67 8.49 1.58 -1.84
N LEU A 68 8.36 2.39 -2.90
CA LEU A 68 7.94 3.79 -2.79
C LEU A 68 6.48 3.93 -2.34
N ALA A 69 5.61 3.02 -2.79
CA ALA A 69 4.21 3.02 -2.37
C ALA A 69 4.08 2.60 -0.90
N LEU A 70 4.89 1.62 -0.48
CA LEU A 70 4.97 1.17 0.91
C LEU A 70 5.52 2.28 1.82
N GLU A 71 6.56 2.99 1.39
CA GLU A 71 7.11 4.15 2.10
C GLU A 71 6.01 5.17 2.38
N ARG A 72 5.25 5.54 1.35
CA ARG A 72 4.16 6.50 1.49
C ARG A 72 3.04 6.01 2.40
N LEU A 73 2.70 4.72 2.34
CA LEU A 73 1.73 4.09 3.24
C LEU A 73 2.19 4.18 4.71
N CYS A 74 3.48 3.94 4.97
CA CYS A 74 4.07 4.03 6.31
C CYS A 74 4.08 5.46 6.85
N ASP A 75 4.45 6.43 6.01
CA ASP A 75 4.39 7.87 6.35
C ASP A 75 2.97 8.29 6.73
N ILE A 76 1.97 7.94 5.92
CA ILE A 76 0.57 8.32 6.19
C ILE A 76 0.08 7.68 7.49
N TYR A 77 0.49 6.44 7.79
CA TYR A 77 0.14 5.81 9.06
C TYR A 77 0.75 6.55 10.26
N ALA A 78 2.01 6.99 10.15
CA ALA A 78 2.65 7.82 11.16
C ALA A 78 1.91 9.16 11.36
N ASP A 79 1.53 9.85 10.26
CA ASP A 79 0.75 11.08 10.30
C ASP A 79 -0.59 10.88 11.04
N ILE A 80 -1.31 9.80 10.74
CA ILE A 80 -2.58 9.47 11.39
C ILE A 80 -2.41 9.35 12.90
N LEU A 81 -1.37 8.66 13.35
CA LEU A 81 -1.14 8.44 14.76
C LEU A 81 -0.76 9.76 15.48
N GLN A 82 0.13 10.55 14.89
CA GLN A 82 0.49 11.86 15.43
C GLN A 82 -0.72 12.80 15.51
N LEU A 83 -1.54 12.87 14.45
CA LEU A 83 -2.75 13.70 14.43
C LEU A 83 -3.79 13.24 15.46
N ARG A 84 -3.89 11.93 15.71
CA ARG A 84 -4.77 11.39 16.76
C ARG A 84 -4.28 11.79 18.16
N ASP A 85 -2.98 11.76 18.40
CA ASP A 85 -2.39 12.22 19.66
C ASP A 85 -2.62 13.72 19.86
N THR A 86 -2.40 14.54 18.83
CA THR A 86 -2.71 15.98 18.87
C THR A 86 -4.17 16.24 19.22
N ILE A 87 -5.12 15.56 18.54
CA ILE A 87 -6.55 15.72 18.82
C ILE A 87 -6.93 15.23 20.23
N ALA A 88 -6.26 14.19 20.73
CA ALA A 88 -6.51 13.67 22.08
C ALA A 88 -6.10 14.67 23.16
N VAL A 89 -5.02 15.44 22.94
CA VAL A 89 -4.52 16.45 23.87
C VAL A 89 -5.27 17.78 23.72
N GLU A 90 -5.42 18.27 22.49
CA GLU A 90 -5.92 19.63 22.21
C GLU A 90 -7.44 19.69 22.00
N GLY A 91 -8.08 18.54 21.80
CA GLY A 91 -9.49 18.43 21.50
C GLY A 91 -9.83 18.60 20.02
N ARG A 92 -11.07 18.27 19.67
CA ARG A 92 -11.56 18.34 18.27
C ARG A 92 -11.99 19.73 17.84
N THR A 93 -12.16 20.63 18.80
CA THR A 93 -12.64 22.00 18.60
C THR A 93 -11.95 22.92 19.58
N TYR A 94 -11.81 24.19 19.22
CA TYR A 94 -11.34 25.24 20.11
C TYR A 94 -12.29 26.44 20.06
N THR A 95 -12.34 27.22 21.13
CA THR A 95 -13.19 28.40 21.24
C THR A 95 -12.37 29.66 20.95
N VAL A 96 -12.90 30.54 20.11
CA VAL A 96 -12.34 31.87 19.85
C VAL A 96 -13.32 32.93 20.32
N GLN A 97 -12.78 34.01 20.91
CA GLN A 97 -13.56 35.19 21.24
C GLN A 97 -13.60 36.13 20.03
N THR A 98 -14.79 36.61 19.71
CA THR A 98 -15.06 37.59 18.64
C THR A 98 -15.89 38.73 19.21
N ASP A 99 -16.03 39.83 18.46
CA ASP A 99 -16.85 40.98 18.86
C ASP A 99 -18.32 40.60 19.13
N GLY A 100 -18.82 39.53 18.51
CA GLY A 100 -20.17 38.99 18.70
C GLY A 100 -20.30 37.89 19.77
N GLY A 101 -19.25 37.61 20.53
CA GLY A 101 -19.21 36.56 21.56
C GLY A 101 -18.27 35.40 21.22
N PHE A 102 -18.50 34.25 21.86
CA PHE A 102 -17.67 33.06 21.69
C PHE A 102 -18.13 32.21 20.49
N LEU A 103 -17.17 31.83 19.64
CA LEU A 103 -17.39 30.95 18.50
C LEU A 103 -16.56 29.68 18.66
N ILE A 104 -17.19 28.52 18.48
CA ILE A 104 -16.51 27.22 18.48
C ILE A 104 -16.09 26.89 17.05
N LYS A 105 -14.80 26.60 16.84
CA LYS A 105 -14.23 26.22 15.53
C LYS A 105 -13.64 24.81 15.57
N PRO A 106 -13.68 24.05 14.45
CA PRO A 106 -13.01 22.76 14.37
C PRO A 106 -11.49 22.92 14.42
N HIS A 107 -10.82 22.01 15.11
CA HIS A 107 -9.36 21.98 15.13
C HIS A 107 -8.81 21.55 13.76
N PRO A 108 -7.79 22.22 13.18
CA PRO A 108 -7.25 21.88 11.86
C PRO A 108 -6.80 20.42 11.74
N ALA A 109 -6.26 19.85 12.82
CA ALA A 109 -5.84 18.45 12.87
C ALA A 109 -6.97 17.47 12.52
N VAL A 110 -8.24 17.83 12.78
CA VAL A 110 -9.39 16.97 12.44
C VAL A 110 -9.54 16.83 10.93
N ALA A 111 -9.39 17.92 10.18
CA ALA A 111 -9.47 17.89 8.72
C ALA A 111 -8.26 17.18 8.11
N MET A 112 -7.06 17.42 8.66
CA MET A 112 -5.83 16.75 8.25
C MET A 112 -5.92 15.23 8.47
N LEU A 113 -6.46 14.80 9.61
CA LEU A 113 -6.66 13.38 9.92
C LEU A 113 -7.62 12.73 8.93
N ALA A 114 -8.74 13.39 8.62
CA ALA A 114 -9.70 12.87 7.65
C ALA A 114 -9.10 12.73 6.23
N ASP A 115 -8.23 13.66 5.82
CA ASP A 115 -7.49 13.55 4.56
C ASP A 115 -6.46 12.40 4.59
N ALA A 116 -5.70 12.27 5.67
CA ALA A 116 -4.73 11.19 5.86
C ALA A 116 -5.41 9.82 5.82
N ASP A 117 -6.53 9.63 6.53
CA ASP A 117 -7.32 8.40 6.52
C ASP A 117 -7.82 8.02 5.12
N ARG A 118 -8.27 9.02 4.33
CA ARG A 118 -8.69 8.78 2.94
C ARG A 118 -7.51 8.32 2.08
N ARG A 119 -6.35 8.97 2.18
CA ARG A 119 -5.14 8.56 1.44
C ARG A 119 -4.66 7.18 1.89
N PHE A 120 -4.68 6.90 3.19
CA PHE A 120 -4.31 5.61 3.76
C PHE A 120 -5.18 4.49 3.19
N LYS A 121 -6.50 4.67 3.19
CA LYS A 121 -7.45 3.72 2.61
C LYS A 121 -7.16 3.42 1.13
N SER A 122 -6.78 4.43 0.33
CA SER A 122 -6.41 4.22 -1.07
C SER A 122 -5.22 3.28 -1.19
N TYR A 123 -4.14 3.50 -0.43
CA TYR A 123 -2.99 2.59 -0.45
C TYR A 123 -3.33 1.19 0.08
N LEU A 124 -4.15 1.08 1.13
CA LEU A 124 -4.61 -0.23 1.63
C LEU A 124 -5.37 -1.02 0.55
N VAL A 125 -6.08 -0.35 -0.35
CA VAL A 125 -6.76 -1.00 -1.48
C VAL A 125 -5.76 -1.48 -2.52
N GLU A 126 -4.78 -0.65 -2.90
CA GLU A 126 -3.75 -1.03 -3.90
C GLU A 126 -2.93 -2.24 -3.42
N PHE A 127 -2.58 -2.29 -2.14
CA PHE A 127 -1.86 -3.41 -1.53
C PHE A 127 -2.74 -4.63 -1.16
N GLY A 128 -4.05 -4.58 -1.39
CA GLY A 128 -4.94 -5.70 -1.06
C GLY A 128 -5.16 -5.91 0.45
N LEU A 129 -4.83 -4.93 1.29
CA LEU A 129 -4.95 -5.01 2.74
C LEU A 129 -6.41 -4.86 3.23
N THR A 130 -7.34 -4.51 2.35
CA THR A 130 -8.79 -4.55 2.66
C THR A 130 -9.43 -5.85 2.18
N PRO A 131 -10.40 -6.43 2.92
CA PRO A 131 -11.06 -7.68 2.52
C PRO A 131 -11.63 -7.65 1.09
N ALA A 132 -12.21 -6.53 0.68
CA ALA A 132 -12.78 -6.38 -0.66
C ALA A 132 -11.71 -6.29 -1.78
N ALA A 133 -10.53 -5.76 -1.48
CA ALA A 133 -9.45 -5.61 -2.46
C ALA A 133 -8.62 -6.87 -2.65
N ARG A 134 -8.57 -7.78 -1.65
CA ARG A 134 -7.82 -9.05 -1.73
C ARG A 134 -8.13 -9.85 -2.98
N THR A 135 -9.39 -9.87 -3.43
CA THR A 135 -9.82 -10.59 -4.64
C THR A 135 -9.22 -10.06 -5.95
N LYS A 136 -8.61 -8.87 -5.92
CA LYS A 136 -8.05 -8.18 -7.09
C LYS A 136 -6.53 -8.16 -7.10
N VAL A 137 -5.88 -8.56 -6.01
CA VAL A 137 -4.43 -8.63 -5.89
C VAL A 137 -4.01 -10.08 -6.09
N ASN A 138 -2.96 -10.29 -6.87
CA ASN A 138 -2.42 -11.62 -7.12
C ASN A 138 -1.15 -11.79 -6.31
N ALA A 139 -1.07 -12.89 -5.56
CA ALA A 139 0.18 -13.32 -4.97
C ALA A 139 1.13 -13.78 -6.08
N HIS A 140 2.41 -13.54 -5.90
CA HIS A 140 3.45 -14.23 -6.64
C HIS A 140 3.59 -15.62 -6.03
N ASP A 141 3.53 -16.65 -6.88
CA ASP A 141 3.87 -18.01 -6.48
C ASP A 141 5.38 -18.04 -6.17
N GLY A 142 5.72 -17.84 -4.89
CA GLY A 142 7.09 -17.80 -4.39
C GLY A 142 7.85 -19.12 -4.52
N ASN A 143 7.19 -20.20 -4.95
CA ASN A 143 7.86 -21.44 -5.35
C ASN A 143 8.30 -21.31 -6.80
N LYS A 144 9.51 -20.78 -7.01
CA LYS A 144 10.35 -21.38 -8.06
C LYS A 144 10.58 -22.82 -7.64
N GLU A 145 9.79 -23.75 -8.16
CA GLU A 145 10.27 -25.13 -8.27
C GLU A 145 11.64 -25.02 -8.96
N GLU A 146 12.71 -25.33 -8.22
CA GLU A 146 14.01 -25.55 -8.86
C GLU A 146 13.76 -26.55 -9.97
N ASP A 147 14.07 -26.18 -11.22
CA ASP A 147 13.94 -27.09 -12.35
C ASP A 147 14.69 -28.38 -11.98
N PRO A 148 14.00 -29.54 -11.86
CA PRO A 148 14.64 -30.79 -11.46
C PRO A 148 15.82 -31.17 -12.36
N LEU A 149 15.89 -30.61 -13.57
CA LEU A 149 16.98 -30.81 -14.52
C LEU A 149 18.22 -29.95 -14.24
N SER A 150 18.12 -28.90 -13.42
CA SER A 150 19.28 -28.06 -13.04
C SER A 150 20.33 -28.83 -12.23
N GLN A 151 19.95 -29.93 -11.57
CA GLN A 151 20.87 -30.83 -10.86
C GLN A 151 21.63 -31.80 -11.78
N PHE A 152 21.23 -31.95 -13.05
CA PHE A 152 21.82 -32.90 -14.00
C PHE A 152 22.81 -32.27 -14.99
N PHE A 153 22.96 -30.95 -15.00
CA PHE A 153 23.85 -30.22 -15.90
C PHE A 153 24.97 -29.42 -15.18
N GLY A 154 25.35 -29.83 -13.97
CA GLY A 154 26.52 -29.32 -13.24
C GLY A 154 27.79 -30.10 -13.53
#